data_AF-A0A820CUM8-F1
#
_entry.id   AF-A0A820CUM8-F1
#
_cell.length_a   1.000
_cell.length_b   1.000
_cell.length_c   1.000
_cell.angle_alpha   90.00
_cell.angle_beta   90.00
_cell.angle_gamma   90.00
#
_symmetry.space_group_name_H-M   'P 1'
#
loop_
_entity.id
_entity.type
_entity.pdbx_description
1 polymer ?
#
loop_
_entity_poly.entity_id
_entity_poly.type
_entity_poly.pdbx_seq_one_letter_code
_entity_poly.pdbx_strand_id
1 'polypeptide(L)'
;MMISIFEWLEPIIQINHNLVLENKVKFMLQNITQNTINISSNVHIVDLYATTPTKFQCIKTKKLLNNISTTICLHEIKRDKYVSGAYGDSISIWEEKQVTRILQLLIRHPHLHLIDIGANIGTYTMYAASLGRFVLAIDCFAPNIIRLRRSIQLMNLFNQVVLIQNAIFNHSGQSLRLSIDTRNIGGQRIHLLNTHSYKYNLSTKNPYIVKTITFNEVLPILNAYGIRSALMKIDIEG
;
A
#
# COMPACT_ATOMS: atom_id res chain seq x y z
N MET A 1 14.11 -54.76 -9.06
CA MET A 1 13.93 -55.33 -7.71
C MET A 1 14.39 -54.29 -6.69
N MET A 2 13.48 -53.88 -5.81
CA MET A 2 13.64 -53.26 -4.47
C MET A 2 14.54 -52.02 -4.22
N ILE A 3 13.87 -50.87 -4.08
CA ILE A 3 13.72 -49.95 -2.91
C ILE A 3 14.77 -49.95 -1.78
N SER A 4 15.17 -48.72 -1.37
CA SER A 4 15.32 -48.13 0.00
C SER A 4 16.73 -47.57 0.30
N ILE A 5 17.03 -46.49 1.06
CA ILE A 5 16.35 -45.33 1.71
C ILE A 5 17.48 -44.55 2.47
N PHE A 6 17.51 -43.20 2.43
CA PHE A 6 18.00 -42.19 3.43
C PHE A 6 19.50 -42.22 3.89
N GLU A 7 20.29 -41.16 4.15
CA GLU A 7 20.05 -39.78 4.64
C GLU A 7 21.34 -38.89 4.68
N TRP A 8 21.15 -37.55 4.63
CA TRP A 8 21.92 -36.34 5.06
C TRP A 8 23.42 -36.09 4.73
N LEU A 9 23.71 -34.94 4.09
CA LEU A 9 24.43 -33.77 4.66
C LEU A 9 24.52 -32.58 3.66
N GLU A 10 23.86 -31.45 4.00
CA GLU A 10 24.07 -30.02 3.64
C GLU A 10 24.25 -29.56 2.17
N PRO A 11 23.71 -28.36 1.82
CA PRO A 11 24.66 -27.26 1.60
C PRO A 11 24.22 -25.91 2.16
N ILE A 12 25.11 -25.36 2.99
CA ILE A 12 25.77 -24.05 2.86
C ILE A 12 24.91 -22.95 2.24
N ILE A 13 24.42 -22.10 3.14
CA ILE A 13 23.84 -20.78 2.91
C ILE A 13 24.84 -19.91 2.12
N GLN A 14 24.68 -19.85 0.80
CA GLN A 14 25.27 -18.82 -0.04
C GLN A 14 24.26 -17.66 -0.12
N ILE A 15 24.38 -16.70 0.79
CA ILE A 15 23.63 -15.43 0.68
C ILE A 15 24.13 -14.74 -0.58
N ASN A 16 23.29 -14.75 -1.61
CA ASN A 16 23.56 -14.19 -2.93
C ASN A 16 23.90 -12.69 -2.83
N HIS A 17 25.19 -12.37 -2.91
CA HIS A 17 25.71 -11.00 -3.08
C HIS A 17 25.06 -10.26 -4.27
N ASN A 18 24.60 -11.00 -5.29
CA ASN A 18 23.90 -10.46 -6.45
C ASN A 18 22.53 -9.83 -6.11
N LEU A 19 21.79 -10.38 -5.14
CA LEU A 19 20.48 -9.84 -4.74
C LEU A 19 20.63 -8.50 -4.02
N VAL A 20 21.70 -8.35 -3.24
CA VAL A 20 22.04 -7.11 -2.53
C VAL A 20 22.48 -6.01 -3.50
N LEU A 21 23.21 -6.39 -4.56
CA LEU A 21 23.64 -5.48 -5.63
C LEU A 21 22.46 -4.99 -6.48
N GLU A 22 21.55 -5.89 -6.90
CA GLU A 22 20.34 -5.49 -7.64
C GLU A 22 19.44 -4.55 -6.83
N ASN A 23 19.28 -4.82 -5.53
CA ASN A 23 18.51 -3.97 -4.64
C ASN A 23 19.17 -2.60 -4.40
N LYS A 24 20.50 -2.53 -4.31
CA LYS A 24 21.24 -1.25 -4.26
C LYS A 24 21.12 -0.44 -5.55
N VAL A 25 21.13 -1.09 -6.71
CA VAL A 25 20.94 -0.43 -8.01
C VAL A 25 19.51 0.09 -8.16
N LYS A 26 18.49 -0.65 -7.70
CA LYS A 26 17.09 -0.18 -7.68
C LYS A 26 16.87 0.96 -6.67
N PHE A 27 17.50 0.92 -5.50
CA PHE A 27 17.50 2.02 -4.54
C PHE A 27 18.15 3.29 -5.15
N MET A 28 19.24 3.13 -5.91
CA MET A 28 19.82 4.24 -6.67
C MET A 28 18.86 4.77 -7.75
N LEU A 29 18.15 3.91 -8.48
CA LEU A 29 17.15 4.36 -9.46
C LEU A 29 15.96 5.10 -8.81
N GLN A 30 15.50 4.67 -7.63
CA GLN A 30 14.46 5.38 -6.88
C GLN A 30 14.94 6.74 -6.34
N ASN A 31 16.18 6.83 -5.84
CA ASN A 31 16.79 8.10 -5.43
C ASN A 31 17.07 9.03 -6.63
N ILE A 32 17.43 8.47 -7.79
CA ILE A 32 17.54 9.22 -9.05
C ILE A 32 16.16 9.74 -9.47
N THR A 33 15.08 8.96 -9.33
CA THR A 33 13.73 9.46 -9.59
C THR A 33 13.30 10.57 -8.62
N GLN A 34 13.67 10.51 -7.34
CA GLN A 34 13.38 11.63 -6.41
C GLN A 34 14.17 12.91 -6.74
N ASN A 35 15.40 12.80 -7.23
CA ASN A 35 16.20 13.94 -7.66
C ASN A 35 15.86 14.48 -9.06
N THR A 36 15.09 13.75 -9.86
CA THR A 36 14.69 14.17 -11.23
C THR A 36 13.22 14.55 -11.36
N ILE A 37 12.37 14.14 -10.42
CA ILE A 37 10.96 14.55 -10.39
C ILE A 37 10.83 15.72 -9.41
N ASN A 38 10.43 16.89 -9.92
CA ASN A 38 10.13 18.06 -9.09
C ASN A 38 8.82 17.82 -8.30
N ILE A 39 8.93 17.09 -7.17
CA ILE A 39 7.83 16.74 -6.29
C ILE A 39 7.83 17.72 -5.10
N SER A 40 6.64 18.17 -4.71
CA SER A 40 6.46 18.99 -3.50
C SER A 40 7.05 18.30 -2.27
N SER A 41 7.75 19.07 -1.43
CA SER A 41 8.34 18.57 -0.17
C SER A 41 7.30 18.05 0.84
N ASN A 42 6.01 18.33 0.61
CA ASN A 42 4.91 17.83 1.43
C ASN A 42 4.50 16.39 1.08
N VAL A 43 4.85 15.91 -0.12
CA VAL A 43 4.54 14.55 -0.57
C VAL A 43 5.51 13.58 0.08
N HIS A 44 4.98 12.66 0.87
CA HIS A 44 5.74 11.62 1.53
C HIS A 44 5.59 10.31 0.76
N ILE A 45 6.57 10.02 -0.09
CA ILE A 45 6.72 8.73 -0.75
C ILE A 45 7.29 7.73 0.24
N VAL A 46 6.59 6.64 0.46
CA VAL A 46 6.99 5.59 1.40
C VAL A 46 8.13 4.77 0.81
N ASP A 47 9.24 4.66 1.55
CA ASP A 47 10.31 3.72 1.23
C ASP A 47 9.80 2.27 1.40
N LEU A 48 9.69 1.57 0.27
CA LEU A 48 9.22 0.19 0.21
C LEU A 48 10.30 -0.82 0.64
N TYR A 49 11.58 -0.44 0.69
CA TYR A 49 12.68 -1.31 1.14
C TYR A 49 12.95 -1.21 2.64
N ALA A 50 12.44 -0.16 3.29
CA ALA A 50 12.56 0.00 4.73
C ALA A 50 11.94 -1.18 5.49
N THR A 51 12.61 -1.56 6.58
CA THR A 51 12.22 -2.70 7.41
C THR A 51 10.79 -2.54 7.96
N THR A 52 9.97 -3.57 7.78
CA THR A 52 8.64 -3.68 8.38
C THR A 52 8.65 -4.65 9.57
N PRO A 53 7.78 -4.44 10.57
CA PRO A 53 7.52 -5.46 11.58
C PRO A 53 7.15 -6.80 10.93
N THR A 54 7.73 -7.90 11.41
CA THR A 54 7.49 -9.25 10.88
C THR A 54 6.23 -9.91 11.47
N LYS A 55 5.61 -9.28 12.47
CA LYS A 55 4.51 -9.86 13.28
C LYS A 55 3.11 -9.68 12.70
N PHE A 56 2.95 -9.16 11.49
CA PHE A 56 1.62 -9.01 10.90
C PHE A 56 1.04 -10.36 10.49
N GLN A 57 -0.23 -10.57 10.78
CA GLN A 57 -1.00 -11.65 10.16
C GLN A 57 -1.23 -11.27 8.70
N CYS A 58 -0.56 -11.96 7.78
CA CYS A 58 -0.75 -11.77 6.35
C CYS A 58 -1.34 -13.04 5.75
N ILE A 59 -2.37 -12.88 4.92
CA ILE A 59 -3.07 -14.00 4.30
C ILE A 59 -2.89 -13.96 2.79
N LYS A 60 -2.90 -15.13 2.14
CA LYS A 60 -3.07 -15.22 0.70
C LYS A 60 -4.56 -15.15 0.40
N THR A 61 -4.94 -14.28 -0.52
CA THR A 61 -6.35 -14.04 -0.83
C THR A 61 -6.91 -15.10 -1.76
N LYS A 62 -8.23 -15.24 -1.77
CA LYS A 62 -8.98 -15.96 -2.80
C LYS A 62 -8.59 -15.46 -4.20
N LYS A 63 -8.55 -16.37 -5.17
CA LYS A 63 -8.32 -16.03 -6.58
C LYS A 63 -9.53 -15.33 -7.18
N LEU A 64 -9.31 -14.19 -7.82
CA LEU A 64 -10.27 -13.50 -8.67
C LEU A 64 -9.94 -13.73 -10.15
N LEU A 65 -10.98 -13.75 -10.99
CA LEU A 65 -10.87 -13.92 -12.45
C LEU A 65 -9.98 -15.13 -12.82
N ASN A 66 -10.16 -16.24 -12.09
CA ASN A 66 -9.50 -17.54 -12.22
C ASN A 66 -8.02 -17.63 -11.84
N ASN A 67 -7.24 -16.55 -11.85
CA ASN A 67 -5.79 -16.64 -11.60
C ASN A 67 -5.16 -15.49 -10.80
N ILE A 68 -5.89 -14.43 -10.47
CA ILE A 68 -5.32 -13.27 -9.76
C ILE A 68 -5.52 -13.47 -8.26
N SER A 69 -4.43 -13.70 -7.53
CA SER A 69 -4.43 -13.70 -6.06
C SER A 69 -3.31 -12.82 -5.54
N THR A 70 -3.44 -12.32 -4.32
CA THR A 70 -2.42 -11.50 -3.69
C THR A 70 -2.21 -11.90 -2.23
N THR A 71 -1.34 -11.18 -1.52
CA THR A 71 -1.17 -11.28 -0.08
C THR A 71 -1.53 -9.95 0.56
N ILE A 72 -2.33 -9.99 1.63
CA ILE A 72 -2.75 -8.80 2.38
C ILE A 72 -2.42 -9.01 3.85
N CYS A 73 -1.77 -8.02 4.46
CA CYS A 73 -1.48 -7.97 5.89
C CYS A 73 -2.60 -7.25 6.65
N LEU A 74 -3.19 -7.94 7.62
CA LEU A 74 -4.43 -7.54 8.29
C LEU A 74 -4.16 -6.78 9.60
N HIS A 75 -5.14 -5.96 10.00
CA HIS A 75 -5.25 -5.57 11.41
C HIS A 75 -5.82 -6.73 12.22
N GLU A 76 -5.69 -6.65 13.54
CA GLU A 76 -6.45 -7.54 14.42
C GLU A 76 -7.95 -7.32 14.20
N ILE A 77 -8.71 -8.40 14.00
CA ILE A 77 -10.15 -8.35 13.68
C ILE A 77 -10.94 -7.56 14.74
N LYS A 78 -10.51 -7.63 16.02
CA LYS A 78 -11.13 -6.84 17.11
C LYS A 78 -11.03 -5.32 16.89
N ARG A 79 -10.03 -4.88 16.14
CA ARG A 79 -9.73 -3.46 15.86
C ARG A 79 -10.22 -3.00 14.49
N ASP A 80 -10.42 -3.93 13.58
CA ASP A 80 -10.97 -3.67 12.25
C ASP A 80 -11.86 -4.83 11.81
N LYS A 81 -13.10 -4.81 12.31
CA LYS A 81 -14.08 -5.88 12.03
C LYS A 81 -14.61 -5.86 10.60
N TYR A 82 -14.37 -4.79 9.84
CA TYR A 82 -14.92 -4.59 8.51
C TYR A 82 -13.93 -5.04 7.45
N VAL A 83 -12.85 -4.28 7.23
CA VAL A 83 -11.93 -4.55 6.12
C VAL A 83 -11.10 -5.79 6.42
N SER A 84 -10.38 -5.81 7.55
CA SER A 84 -9.64 -6.99 8.00
C SER A 84 -10.56 -8.16 8.37
N GLY A 85 -11.75 -7.87 8.91
CA GLY A 85 -12.76 -8.89 9.24
C GLY A 85 -13.32 -9.62 8.01
N ALA A 86 -13.44 -8.93 6.87
CA ALA A 86 -13.83 -9.55 5.59
C ALA A 86 -12.77 -10.47 4.97
N TYR A 87 -11.66 -10.69 5.68
CA TYR A 87 -10.63 -11.66 5.33
C TYR A 87 -10.51 -12.79 6.37
N GLY A 88 -11.36 -12.81 7.40
CA GLY A 88 -11.23 -13.70 8.55
C GLY A 88 -11.29 -15.19 8.23
N ASP A 89 -11.95 -15.58 7.14
CA ASP A 89 -12.05 -16.96 6.66
C ASP A 89 -11.15 -17.26 5.44
N SER A 90 -10.37 -16.27 4.97
CA SER A 90 -9.56 -16.34 3.72
C SER A 90 -10.34 -16.64 2.43
N ILE A 91 -11.67 -16.77 2.50
CA ILE A 91 -12.56 -17.06 1.37
C ILE A 91 -13.23 -15.77 0.89
N SER A 92 -13.46 -14.84 1.80
CA SER A 92 -14.04 -13.53 1.50
C SER A 92 -12.98 -12.47 1.17
N ILE A 93 -13.39 -11.48 0.39
CA ILE A 93 -12.60 -10.31 0.00
C ILE A 93 -13.44 -9.08 0.28
N TRP A 94 -12.85 -8.07 0.93
CA TRP A 94 -13.49 -6.77 1.10
C TRP A 94 -13.89 -6.20 -0.27
N GLU A 95 -15.18 -5.90 -0.45
CA GLU A 95 -15.73 -5.35 -1.71
C GLU A 95 -15.40 -6.18 -2.96
N GLU A 96 -15.44 -7.51 -2.85
CA GLU A 96 -15.07 -8.44 -3.93
C GLU A 96 -15.66 -8.06 -5.30
N LYS A 97 -16.93 -7.65 -5.35
CA LYS A 97 -17.62 -7.29 -6.60
C LYS A 97 -17.00 -6.07 -7.26
N GLN A 98 -16.64 -5.04 -6.49
CA GLN A 98 -16.04 -3.80 -6.97
C GLN A 98 -14.60 -4.04 -7.41
N VAL A 99 -13.82 -4.80 -6.63
CA VAL A 99 -12.47 -5.22 -6.99
C VAL A 99 -12.49 -5.98 -8.30
N THR A 100 -13.42 -6.94 -8.45
CA THR A 100 -13.58 -7.73 -9.68
C THR A 100 -13.90 -6.84 -10.88
N ARG A 101 -14.77 -5.83 -10.73
CA ARG A 101 -15.09 -4.88 -11.81
C ARG A 101 -13.88 -4.05 -12.22
N ILE A 102 -13.10 -3.54 -11.26
CA ILE A 102 -11.88 -2.80 -11.56
C ILE A 102 -10.88 -3.69 -12.30
N LEU A 103 -10.68 -4.94 -11.86
CA LEU A 103 -9.80 -5.87 -12.55
C LEU A 103 -10.27 -6.16 -13.98
N GLN A 104 -11.56 -6.35 -14.20
CA GLN A 104 -12.12 -6.55 -15.54
C GLN A 104 -11.87 -5.34 -16.46
N LEU A 105 -11.99 -4.11 -15.95
CA LEU A 105 -11.68 -2.90 -16.70
C LEU A 105 -10.18 -2.82 -17.03
N LEU A 106 -9.31 -3.08 -16.05
CA LEU A 106 -7.86 -3.10 -16.25
C LEU A 106 -7.40 -4.21 -17.21
N ILE A 107 -8.10 -5.35 -17.27
CA ILE A 107 -7.83 -6.40 -18.26
C ILE A 107 -8.25 -5.94 -19.65
N ARG A 108 -9.46 -5.38 -19.79
CA ARG A 108 -10.01 -4.92 -21.08
C ARG A 108 -9.25 -3.73 -21.65
N HIS A 109 -8.68 -2.89 -20.80
CA HIS A 109 -7.96 -1.67 -21.19
C HIS A 109 -6.53 -1.71 -20.67
N PRO A 110 -5.60 -2.39 -21.37
CA PRO A 110 -4.26 -2.64 -20.86
C PRO A 110 -3.36 -1.42 -20.75
N HIS A 111 -3.78 -0.28 -21.30
CA HIS A 111 -3.12 1.02 -21.14
C HIS A 111 -3.55 1.74 -19.85
N LEU A 112 -4.58 1.26 -19.15
CA LEU A 112 -5.02 1.84 -17.89
C LEU A 112 -4.22 1.31 -16.71
N HIS A 113 -3.91 2.23 -15.82
CA HIS A 113 -3.31 1.98 -14.51
C HIS A 113 -4.31 2.30 -13.40
N LEU A 114 -3.92 2.11 -12.13
CA LEU A 114 -4.80 2.42 -11.00
C LEU A 114 -4.24 3.58 -10.16
N ILE A 115 -5.13 4.49 -9.77
CA ILE A 115 -4.92 5.43 -8.68
C ILE A 115 -5.90 5.02 -7.58
N ASP A 116 -5.38 4.61 -6.41
CA ASP A 116 -6.16 4.12 -5.27
C ASP A 116 -6.05 5.11 -4.12
N ILE A 117 -7.04 5.99 -3.98
CA ILE A 117 -7.12 6.98 -2.91
C ILE A 117 -7.95 6.40 -1.77
N GLY A 118 -7.37 6.41 -0.56
CA GLY A 118 -7.89 5.64 0.57
C GLY A 118 -7.56 4.16 0.42
N ALA A 119 -6.29 3.85 0.12
CA ALA A 119 -5.86 2.48 -0.19
C ALA A 119 -6.05 1.51 1.00
N ASN A 120 -6.11 2.02 2.24
CA ASN A 120 -6.26 1.23 3.46
C ASN A 120 -5.19 0.12 3.53
N ILE A 121 -5.53 -1.11 3.91
CA ILE A 121 -4.60 -2.26 3.89
C ILE A 121 -4.28 -2.77 2.47
N GLY A 122 -4.84 -2.14 1.43
CA GLY A 122 -4.44 -2.30 0.03
C GLY A 122 -5.23 -3.33 -0.76
N THR A 123 -6.51 -3.56 -0.46
CA THR A 123 -7.34 -4.50 -1.23
C THR A 123 -7.26 -4.24 -2.73
N TYR A 124 -7.61 -3.03 -3.20
CA TYR A 124 -7.59 -2.69 -4.62
C TYR A 124 -6.15 -2.60 -5.17
N THR A 125 -5.29 -1.89 -4.46
CA THR A 125 -3.86 -1.76 -4.78
C THR A 125 -3.19 -3.10 -5.07
N MET A 126 -3.33 -4.06 -4.16
CA MET A 126 -2.60 -5.33 -4.23
C MET A 126 -3.13 -6.24 -5.34
N TYR A 127 -4.43 -6.21 -5.64
CA TYR A 127 -4.99 -6.95 -6.77
C TYR A 127 -4.58 -6.35 -8.11
N ALA A 128 -4.66 -5.02 -8.27
CA ALA A 128 -4.25 -4.35 -9.51
C ALA A 128 -2.75 -4.50 -9.79
N ALA A 129 -1.92 -4.38 -8.75
CA ALA A 129 -0.48 -4.60 -8.87
C ALA A 129 -0.13 -6.07 -9.18
N SER A 130 -0.85 -7.04 -8.60
CA SER A 130 -0.69 -8.47 -8.93
C SER A 130 -1.13 -8.83 -10.35
N LEU A 131 -2.01 -8.03 -10.96
CA LEU A 131 -2.34 -8.09 -12.39
C LEU A 131 -1.22 -7.49 -13.28
N GLY A 132 -0.16 -6.94 -12.69
CA GLY A 132 0.94 -6.30 -13.40
C GLY A 132 0.70 -4.84 -13.77
N ARG A 133 -0.30 -4.19 -13.18
CA ARG A 133 -0.56 -2.75 -13.41
C ARG A 133 0.26 -1.89 -12.47
N PHE A 134 0.77 -0.77 -12.97
CA PHE A 134 1.20 0.33 -12.12
C PHE A 134 0.03 0.83 -11.25
N VAL A 135 0.33 1.12 -9.99
CA VAL A 135 -0.59 1.65 -9.00
C VAL A 135 0.05 2.82 -8.25
N LEU A 136 -0.62 3.97 -8.25
CA LEU A 136 -0.36 5.04 -7.28
C LEU A 136 -1.33 4.86 -6.11
N ALA A 137 -0.84 4.34 -4.99
CA ALA A 137 -1.63 4.08 -3.79
C ALA A 137 -1.44 5.21 -2.78
N ILE A 138 -2.54 5.76 -2.26
CA ILE A 138 -2.52 6.89 -1.32
C ILE A 138 -3.36 6.52 -0.10
N ASP A 139 -2.73 6.56 1.07
CA ASP A 139 -3.41 6.45 2.36
C ASP A 139 -2.70 7.36 3.37
N CYS A 140 -3.38 7.78 4.44
CA CYS A 140 -2.78 8.69 5.41
C CYS A 140 -2.47 8.02 6.76
N PHE A 141 -3.08 6.86 7.04
CA PHE A 141 -2.99 6.23 8.34
C PHE A 141 -1.78 5.31 8.42
N ALA A 142 -0.80 5.68 9.24
CA ALA A 142 0.48 4.96 9.30
C ALA A 142 0.34 3.44 9.54
N PRO A 143 -0.59 2.95 10.39
CA PRO A 143 -0.83 1.51 10.54
C PRO A 143 -1.37 0.79 9.30
N ASN A 144 -2.06 1.47 8.39
CA ASN A 144 -2.43 0.92 7.07
C ASN A 144 -1.20 0.88 6.16
N ILE A 145 -0.46 1.98 6.09
CA ILE A 145 0.76 2.12 5.28
C ILE A 145 1.78 1.02 5.56
N ILE A 146 2.08 0.73 6.83
CA ILE A 146 3.07 -0.30 7.18
C ILE A 146 2.63 -1.71 6.79
N ARG A 147 1.31 -1.98 6.77
CA ARG A 147 0.74 -3.26 6.33
C ARG A 147 0.76 -3.38 4.82
N LEU A 148 0.32 -2.34 4.12
CA LEU A 148 0.37 -2.29 2.67
C LEU A 148 1.81 -2.42 2.16
N ARG A 149 2.77 -1.71 2.77
CA ARG A 149 4.20 -1.89 2.48
C ARG A 149 4.64 -3.35 2.68
N ARG A 150 4.22 -4.00 3.77
CA ARG A 150 4.57 -5.42 3.99
C ARG A 150 3.97 -6.31 2.91
N SER A 151 2.71 -6.10 2.53
CA SER A 151 2.05 -6.83 1.43
C SER A 151 2.83 -6.69 0.11
N ILE A 152 3.23 -5.46 -0.24
CA ILE A 152 4.04 -5.17 -1.44
C ILE A 152 5.38 -5.91 -1.41
N GLN A 153 6.06 -5.90 -0.26
CA GLN A 153 7.34 -6.59 -0.07
C GLN A 153 7.20 -8.10 -0.23
N LEU A 154 6.19 -8.71 0.39
CA LEU A 154 5.93 -10.15 0.32
C LEU A 154 5.64 -10.62 -1.11
N MET A 155 5.02 -9.78 -1.93
CA MET A 155 4.66 -10.06 -3.31
C MET A 155 5.70 -9.57 -4.33
N ASN A 156 6.80 -8.96 -3.88
CA ASN A 156 7.84 -8.38 -4.75
C ASN A 156 7.30 -7.33 -5.76
N LEU A 157 6.32 -6.50 -5.35
CA LEU A 157 5.61 -5.55 -6.21
C LEU A 157 6.24 -4.15 -6.25
N PHE A 158 7.53 -4.03 -5.93
CA PHE A 158 8.24 -2.74 -5.81
C PHE A 158 8.21 -1.89 -7.08
N ASN A 159 8.12 -2.53 -8.25
CA ASN A 159 8.09 -1.86 -9.55
C ASN A 159 6.66 -1.53 -9.99
N GLN A 160 5.65 -2.05 -9.30
CA GLN A 160 4.23 -1.87 -9.65
C GLN A 160 3.56 -0.82 -8.77
N VAL A 161 4.09 -0.51 -7.59
CA VAL A 161 3.41 0.37 -6.64
C VAL A 161 4.28 1.54 -6.23
N VAL A 162 3.73 2.75 -6.33
CA VAL A 162 4.19 3.91 -5.58
C VAL A 162 3.21 4.17 -4.44
N LEU A 163 3.70 4.14 -3.21
CA LEU A 163 2.88 4.33 -2.00
C LEU A 163 3.13 5.71 -1.40
N ILE A 164 2.07 6.50 -1.25
CA ILE A 164 2.10 7.85 -0.67
C ILE A 164 1.44 7.82 0.70
N GLN A 165 2.11 8.34 1.71
CA GLN A 165 1.57 8.53 3.05
C GLN A 165 1.19 10.00 3.29
N ASN A 166 0.03 10.39 2.77
CA ASN A 166 -0.55 11.71 2.99
C ASN A 166 -2.08 11.62 2.94
N ALA A 167 -2.75 12.58 3.56
CA ALA A 167 -4.18 12.81 3.31
C ALA A 167 -4.34 13.66 2.05
N ILE A 168 -5.25 13.27 1.16
CA ILE A 168 -5.68 14.16 0.06
C ILE A 168 -6.62 15.21 0.65
N PHE A 169 -6.34 16.48 0.38
CA PHE A 169 -7.12 17.60 0.88
C PHE A 169 -7.08 18.79 -0.10
N ASN A 170 -7.87 19.83 0.17
CA ASN A 170 -7.90 21.04 -0.67
C ASN A 170 -6.69 21.98 -0.44
N HIS A 171 -5.95 21.80 0.65
CA HIS A 171 -4.74 22.54 0.96
C HIS A 171 -3.59 21.61 1.36
N SER A 172 -2.40 21.90 0.85
CA SER A 172 -1.17 21.17 1.15
C SER A 172 -0.52 21.63 2.46
N GLY A 173 0.19 20.73 3.13
CA GLY A 173 1.02 21.05 4.30
C GLY A 173 0.27 21.27 5.61
N GLN A 174 -1.05 21.09 5.63
CA GLN A 174 -1.83 21.15 6.87
C GLN A 174 -1.68 19.85 7.65
N SER A 175 -1.74 19.95 8.98
CA SER A 175 -1.83 18.79 9.87
C SER A 175 -3.28 18.63 10.30
N LEU A 176 -3.89 17.51 9.94
CA LEU A 176 -5.26 17.17 10.31
C LEU A 176 -5.29 15.97 11.24
N ARG A 177 -6.39 15.82 11.96
CA ARG A 177 -6.60 14.70 12.88
C ARG A 177 -7.61 13.73 12.31
N LEU A 178 -7.23 12.46 12.28
CA LEU A 178 -8.14 11.36 11.97
C LEU A 178 -9.03 11.02 13.18
N SER A 179 -10.26 10.61 12.90
CA SER A 179 -11.16 10.05 13.90
C SER A 179 -10.55 8.79 14.52
N ILE A 180 -10.86 8.54 15.78
CA ILE A 180 -10.42 7.34 16.49
C ILE A 180 -11.64 6.45 16.69
N ASP A 181 -11.73 5.39 15.89
CA ASP A 181 -12.63 4.27 16.16
C ASP A 181 -11.78 3.04 16.44
N THR A 182 -11.85 2.54 17.67
CA THR A 182 -11.06 1.39 18.11
C THR A 182 -11.56 0.05 17.57
N ARG A 183 -12.74 0.02 16.94
CA ARG A 183 -13.36 -1.19 16.35
C ARG A 183 -13.46 -1.13 14.83
N ASN A 184 -13.32 0.06 14.24
CA ASN A 184 -13.34 0.29 12.80
C ASN A 184 -12.18 1.20 12.38
N ILE A 185 -10.96 0.72 12.57
CA ILE A 185 -9.76 1.46 12.14
C ILE A 185 -9.78 1.77 10.63
N GLY A 186 -10.49 0.97 9.81
CA GLY A 186 -10.62 1.23 8.37
C GLY A 186 -11.53 2.41 8.00
N GLY A 187 -12.42 2.85 8.89
CA GLY A 187 -13.42 3.90 8.63
C GLY A 187 -13.06 5.27 9.20
N GLN A 188 -11.78 5.62 9.17
CA GLN A 188 -11.30 6.87 9.74
C GLN A 188 -11.74 8.07 8.90
N ARG A 189 -12.12 9.15 9.60
CA ARG A 189 -12.55 10.42 8.99
C ARG A 189 -11.61 11.55 9.34
N ILE A 190 -11.42 12.50 8.45
CA ILE A 190 -10.71 13.73 8.75
C ILE A 190 -11.60 14.65 9.60
N HIS A 191 -11.06 15.14 10.72
CA HIS A 191 -11.64 16.23 11.49
C HIS A 191 -10.78 17.48 11.34
N LEU A 192 -11.40 18.59 10.94
CA LEU A 192 -10.80 19.90 11.03
C LEU A 192 -10.51 20.22 12.50
N LEU A 193 -9.26 20.52 12.81
CA LEU A 193 -8.89 20.98 14.14
C LEU A 193 -9.43 22.40 14.32
N ASN A 194 -10.49 22.57 15.14
CA ASN A 194 -10.92 23.90 15.56
C ASN A 194 -9.76 24.59 16.29
N THR A 195 -9.38 25.76 15.81
CA THR A 195 -8.10 26.47 16.06
C THR A 195 -7.87 26.99 17.48
N HIS A 196 -8.62 26.56 18.50
CA HIS A 196 -8.58 27.21 19.83
C HIS A 196 -8.32 26.29 21.03
N SER A 197 -7.99 25.02 20.82
CA SER A 197 -7.55 24.18 21.95
C SER A 197 -6.65 23.06 21.46
N TYR A 198 -5.60 22.79 22.23
CA TYR A 198 -4.54 21.80 22.00
C TYR A 198 -3.36 22.28 21.15
N LYS A 199 -2.39 22.90 21.84
CA LYS A 199 -0.96 22.73 21.54
C LYS A 199 -0.66 21.23 21.62
N TYR A 200 -0.78 20.52 20.51
CA TYR A 200 -0.31 19.15 20.44
C TYR A 200 1.20 19.16 20.67
N ASN A 201 1.66 18.34 21.62
CA ASN A 201 3.02 17.84 21.55
C ASN A 201 3.11 17.10 20.22
N LEU A 202 3.77 17.74 19.23
CA LEU A 202 4.22 17.18 17.95
C LEU A 202 5.25 16.06 18.18
N SER A 203 5.03 15.20 19.18
CA SER A 203 5.72 13.94 19.28
C SER A 203 5.40 13.18 18.00
N THR A 204 6.45 12.83 17.28
CA THR A 204 6.50 12.24 15.94
C THR A 204 5.85 10.84 15.86
N LYS A 205 5.01 10.46 16.81
CA LYS A 205 4.50 9.09 17.00
C LYS A 205 2.97 8.97 17.03
N ASN A 206 2.19 10.05 16.94
CA ASN A 206 0.73 9.91 16.91
C ASN A 206 0.25 9.54 15.49
N PRO A 207 -0.21 8.29 15.24
CA PRO A 207 -0.61 7.86 13.90
C PRO A 207 -1.90 8.53 13.40
N TYR A 208 -2.62 9.26 14.26
CA TYR A 208 -3.85 9.96 13.91
C TYR A 208 -3.62 11.42 13.52
N ILE A 209 -2.38 11.94 13.57
CA ILE A 209 -2.05 13.25 13.01
C ILE A 209 -1.39 13.02 11.66
N VAL A 210 -2.00 13.53 10.61
CA VAL A 210 -1.61 13.29 9.23
C VAL A 210 -1.35 14.60 8.51
N LYS A 211 -0.36 14.59 7.60
CA LYS A 211 -0.08 15.74 6.73
C LYS A 211 -0.89 15.65 5.44
N THR A 212 -1.38 16.79 4.99
CA THR A 212 -2.17 16.88 3.76
C THR A 212 -1.32 17.22 2.54
N ILE A 213 -1.79 16.78 1.38
CA ILE A 213 -1.37 17.23 0.05
C ILE A 213 -2.61 17.42 -0.81
N THR A 214 -2.48 18.21 -1.87
CA THR A 214 -3.46 18.26 -2.96
C THR A 214 -3.20 17.13 -3.96
N PHE A 215 -4.22 16.73 -4.70
CA PHE A 215 -4.06 15.71 -5.74
C PHE A 215 -3.09 16.15 -6.87
N ASN A 216 -2.98 17.45 -7.15
CA ASN A 216 -2.08 17.96 -8.17
C ASN A 216 -0.60 17.67 -7.86
N GLU A 217 -0.23 17.59 -6.58
CA GLU A 217 1.15 17.35 -6.15
C GLU A 217 1.64 15.93 -6.46
N VAL A 218 0.75 14.98 -6.74
CA VAL A 218 1.12 13.61 -7.14
C VAL A 218 1.15 13.41 -8.66
N LEU A 219 0.67 14.37 -9.46
CA LEU A 219 0.70 14.26 -10.93
C LEU A 219 2.12 14.16 -11.52
N PRO A 220 3.15 14.85 -10.98
CA PRO A 220 4.52 14.67 -11.45
C PRO A 220 5.02 13.22 -11.36
N ILE A 221 4.53 12.45 -10.37
CA ILE A 221 4.85 11.02 -10.23
C ILE A 221 4.26 10.25 -11.39
N LEU A 222 2.98 10.44 -11.71
CA LEU A 222 2.33 9.78 -12.84
C LEU A 222 3.07 10.07 -14.16
N ASN A 223 3.44 11.33 -14.38
CA ASN A 223 4.18 11.75 -15.57
C ASN A 223 5.56 11.07 -15.65
N ALA A 224 6.29 10.99 -14.54
CA ALA A 224 7.61 10.37 -14.49
C ALA A 224 7.58 8.86 -14.80
N TYR A 225 6.49 8.19 -14.45
CA TYR A 225 6.25 6.79 -14.80
C TYR A 225 5.59 6.61 -16.19
N GLY A 226 5.42 7.70 -16.95
CA GLY A 226 4.82 7.66 -18.29
C GLY A 226 3.33 7.32 -18.30
N ILE A 227 2.64 7.48 -17.16
CA ILE A 227 1.24 7.13 -16.99
C ILE A 227 0.35 8.21 -17.59
N ARG A 228 -0.32 7.91 -18.70
CA ARG A 228 -1.20 8.84 -19.43
C ARG A 228 -2.68 8.68 -19.12
N SER A 229 -3.08 7.52 -18.60
CA SER A 229 -4.48 7.19 -18.33
C SER A 229 -4.58 6.21 -17.17
N ALA A 230 -5.52 6.46 -16.27
CA ALA A 230 -5.72 5.63 -15.09
C ALA A 230 -7.20 5.56 -14.73
N LEU A 231 -7.60 4.44 -14.14
CA LEU A 231 -8.82 4.35 -13.35
C LEU A 231 -8.51 4.91 -11.96
N MET A 232 -9.41 5.74 -11.46
CA MET A 232 -9.29 6.29 -10.11
C MET A 232 -10.40 5.70 -9.23
N LYS A 233 -9.99 5.08 -8.14
CA LYS A 233 -10.89 4.71 -7.04
C LYS A 233 -10.64 5.71 -5.90
N ILE A 234 -11.71 6.24 -5.34
CA ILE A 234 -11.68 7.19 -4.23
C ILE A 234 -12.62 6.66 -3.16
N ASP A 235 -12.07 6.37 -1.98
CA ASP A 235 -12.82 5.96 -0.81
C ASP A 235 -12.14 6.56 0.43
N ILE A 236 -12.43 7.84 0.67
CA ILE A 236 -11.93 8.63 1.79
C ILE A 236 -13.09 9.36 2.44
N GLU A 237 -12.99 9.62 3.74
CA GLU A 237 -14.06 10.22 4.53
C GLU A 237 -13.59 11.57 5.12
N GLY A 238 -14.35 12.64 4.87
CA GLY A 238 -14.12 13.98 5.42
C GLY A 238 -13.71 15.02 4.39
#